data_AF-A0A4Q3V6M7-F1
#
_entry.id   AF-A0A4Q3V6M7-F1
#
_cell.length_a   1.000
_cell.length_b   1.000
_cell.length_c   1.000
_cell.angle_alpha   90.00
_cell.angle_beta   90.00
_cell.angle_gamma   90.00
#
_symmetry.space_group_name_H-M   'P 1'
#
loop_
_entity.id
_entity.type
_entity.pdbx_description
1 polymer ?
#
loop_
_entity_poly.entity_id
_entity_poly.type
_entity_poly.pdbx_seq_one_letter_code
_entity_poly.pdbx_strand_id
1 'polypeptide(L)' 'MGEIVSGDRRISTAELGLRAAKAATALDSVGVKPGNIIALFLRNDVPFFEASMAAGILGVYPTPANWHAT' A
#
# COMPACT_ATOMS: atom_id res chain seq x y z
N MET A 1 -19.53 1.52 7.47
CA MET A 1 -18.44 1.57 6.48
C MET A 1 -17.35 2.46 7.02
N GLY A 2 -16.07 2.08 6.94
CA GLY A 2 -14.95 2.87 7.47
C GLY A 2 -14.41 3.88 6.46
N GLU A 3 -13.63 4.84 6.96
CA GLU A 3 -12.90 5.82 6.16
C GLU A 3 -11.47 6.01 6.70
N ILE A 4 -10.54 6.38 5.81
CA ILE A 4 -9.22 6.92 6.18
C ILE A 4 -9.26 8.41 5.93
N VAL A 5 -8.74 9.18 6.88
CA VAL A 5 -8.67 10.64 6.83
C VAL A 5 -7.21 11.07 6.88
N SER A 6 -6.78 11.92 5.94
CA SER A 6 -5.43 12.48 5.83
C SER A 6 -5.51 13.96 5.48
N GLY A 7 -5.48 14.82 6.52
CA GLY A 7 -5.82 16.24 6.39
C GLY A 7 -7.26 16.40 5.93
N ASP A 8 -7.47 17.16 4.86
CA ASP A 8 -8.80 17.38 4.26
C ASP A 8 -9.26 16.23 3.36
N ARG A 9 -8.38 15.26 3.07
CA ARG A 9 -8.72 14.11 2.22
C ARG A 9 -9.39 13.02 3.03
N ARG A 10 -10.49 12.50 2.51
CA ARG A 10 -11.22 11.35 3.03
C ARG A 10 -11.34 10.31 1.93
N ILE A 11 -11.02 9.07 2.26
CA ILE A 11 -11.15 7.93 1.35
C ILE A 11 -11.93 6.82 2.06
N SER A 12 -12.94 6.29 1.40
CA SER A 12 -13.69 5.15 1.94
C SER A 12 -12.83 3.89 1.91
N THR A 13 -13.08 2.94 2.82
CA THR A 13 -12.39 1.64 2.79
C THR A 13 -12.63 0.86 1.49
N ALA A 14 -13.78 1.06 0.83
CA ALA A 14 -14.08 0.45 -0.46
C ALA A 14 -13.19 1.02 -1.57
N GLU A 15 -13.02 2.34 -1.60
CA GLU A 15 -12.13 3.01 -2.55
C GLU A 15 -10.66 2.62 -2.31
N LEU A 16 -10.22 2.55 -1.05
CA LEU A 16 -8.89 2.06 -0.69
C LEU A 16 -8.66 0.65 -1.24
N GLY A 17 -9.63 -0.25 -1.06
CA GLY A 17 -9.56 -1.62 -1.57
C GLY A 17 -9.40 -1.67 -3.10
N LEU A 18 -10.14 -0.84 -3.84
CA LEU A 18 -10.01 -0.74 -5.30
C LEU A 18 -8.62 -0.24 -5.71
N ARG A 19 -8.08 0.75 -5.00
CA ARG A 19 -6.73 1.29 -5.29
C ARG A 19 -5.64 0.28 -4.94
N ALA A 20 -5.76 -0.42 -3.81
CA ALA A 20 -4.85 -1.50 -3.43
C ALA A 20 -4.84 -2.63 -4.47
N ALA A 21 -5.99 -3.03 -5.00
CA ALA A 21 -6.07 -4.03 -6.07
C ALA A 21 -5.32 -3.57 -7.34
N LYS A 22 -5.46 -2.30 -7.74
CA LYS A 22 -4.70 -1.73 -8.87
C LYS A 22 -3.19 -1.74 -8.61
N ALA A 23 -2.77 -1.35 -7.40
CA ALA A 23 -1.37 -1.38 -7.00
C ALA A 23 -0.82 -2.83 -6.99
N ALA A 24 -1.61 -3.81 -6.55
CA ALA A 24 -1.22 -5.22 -6.62
C ALA A 24 -1.00 -5.69 -8.07
N THR A 25 -1.88 -5.32 -9.00
CA THR A 25 -1.67 -5.61 -10.43
C THR A 25 -0.39 -4.97 -10.97
N ALA A 26 -0.08 -3.73 -10.57
CA ALA A 26 1.14 -3.05 -11.00
C ALA A 26 2.41 -3.68 -10.41
N LEU A 27 2.36 -4.13 -9.15
CA LEU A 27 3.49 -4.84 -8.52
C LEU A 27 3.72 -6.22 -9.16
N ASP A 28 2.65 -6.97 -9.43
CA ASP A 28 2.75 -8.28 -10.10
C ASP A 28 3.33 -8.15 -11.52
N SER A 29 2.97 -7.09 -12.26
CA SER A 29 3.44 -6.86 -13.63
C SER A 29 4.95 -6.55 -13.71
N VAL A 30 5.54 -6.04 -12.63
CA VAL A 30 6.99 -5.83 -12.51
C VAL A 30 7.72 -7.00 -11.86
N GLY A 31 7.03 -8.14 -11.66
CA GLY A 31 7.63 -9.39 -11.23
C GLY A 31 7.68 -9.62 -9.72
N VAL A 32 6.94 -8.83 -8.92
CA VAL A 32 6.79 -9.10 -7.48
C VAL A 32 5.92 -10.34 -7.30
N LYS A 33 6.40 -11.33 -6.56
CA LYS A 33 5.74 -12.63 -6.35
C LYS A 33 5.62 -12.99 -4.88
N PRO A 34 4.64 -13.84 -4.50
CA PRO A 34 4.48 -14.32 -3.13
C PRO A 34 5.81 -14.76 -2.50
N GLY A 35 6.03 -14.38 -1.24
CA GLY A 35 7.28 -14.65 -0.52
C GLY A 35 8.41 -13.65 -0.78
N ASN A 36 8.27 -12.71 -1.72
CA ASN A 36 9.18 -11.58 -1.83
C ASN A 36 9.00 -10.60 -0.66
N ILE A 37 10.05 -9.79 -0.44
CA ILE A 37 10.06 -8.67 0.50
C ILE A 37 10.15 -7.39 -0.31
N ILE A 38 9.31 -6.40 0.00
CA ILE A 38 9.37 -5.07 -0.62
C ILE A 38 9.56 -4.00 0.46
N ALA A 39 10.40 -3.01 0.19
CA ALA A 39 10.51 -1.84 1.06
C ALA A 39 9.42 -0.82 0.73
N LEU A 40 8.73 -0.31 1.75
CA LEU A 40 7.79 0.80 1.61
C LEU A 40 8.43 2.07 2.15
N PHE A 41 8.97 2.90 1.26
CA PHE A 41 9.54 4.19 1.59
C PHE A 41 8.58 5.31 1.15
N LEU A 42 7.57 5.54 1.96
CA LEU A 42 6.45 6.43 1.67
C LEU A 42 6.18 7.35 2.86
N ARG A 43 5.53 8.49 2.61
CA ARG A 43 5.02 9.35 3.68
C ARG A 43 3.91 8.64 4.46
N ASN A 44 3.65 9.09 5.68
CA ASN A 44 2.50 8.68 6.50
C ASN A 44 1.20 9.23 5.89
N ASP A 45 0.80 8.67 4.76
CA ASP A 45 -0.34 9.12 3.94
C ASP A 45 -1.06 7.93 3.30
N VAL A 46 -2.21 8.17 2.65
CA VAL A 46 -3.04 7.15 1.99
C VAL A 46 -2.25 6.14 1.13
N PRO A 47 -1.25 6.54 0.32
CA PRO A 47 -0.47 5.58 -0.47
C PRO A 47 0.24 4.50 0.35
N PHE A 48 0.60 4.78 1.61
CA PHE A 48 1.20 3.78 2.50
C PHE A 48 0.23 2.63 2.77
N PHE A 49 -1.05 2.93 2.99
CA PHE A 49 -2.09 1.93 3.20
C PHE A 49 -2.41 1.18 1.90
N GLU A 50 -2.47 1.87 0.77
CA GLU A 50 -2.69 1.27 -0.55
C GLU A 50 -1.60 0.23 -0.85
N ALA A 51 -0.32 0.59 -0.69
CA ALA A 51 0.82 -0.29 -0.95
C ALA A 51 0.90 -1.45 0.07
N SER A 52 0.62 -1.19 1.35
CA SER A 52 0.60 -2.23 2.38
C SER A 52 -0.50 -3.27 2.11
N MET A 53 -1.69 -2.83 1.70
CA MET A 53 -2.79 -3.72 1.35
C MET A 53 -2.52 -4.47 0.04
N ALA A 54 -1.91 -3.81 -0.95
CA ALA A 54 -1.47 -4.45 -2.19
C ALA A 54 -0.45 -5.58 -1.94
N ALA A 55 0.49 -5.35 -1.02
CA ALA A 55 1.44 -6.37 -0.58
C ALA A 55 0.73 -7.60 0.02
N GLY A 56 -0.28 -7.37 0.86
CA GLY A 56 -1.13 -8.42 1.42
C GLY A 56 -1.89 -9.21 0.34
N ILE A 57 -2.43 -8.53 -0.67
CA ILE A 57 -3.11 -9.15 -1.82
C ILE A 57 -2.15 -10.09 -2.58
N LEU A 58 -0.90 -9.68 -2.79
CA LEU A 58 0.10 -10.48 -3.49
C LEU A 58 0.79 -11.55 -2.63
N GLY A 59 0.52 -11.60 -1.32
CA GLY A 59 1.23 -12.50 -0.41
C GLY A 59 2.72 -12.17 -0.28
N VAL A 60 3.08 -10.89 -0.40
CA VAL A 60 4.46 -10.40 -0.19
C VAL A 60 4.58 -9.66 1.13
N TYR A 61 5.78 -9.64 1.69
CA TYR A 61 6.03 -8.99 2.97
C TYR A 61 6.42 -7.51 2.78
N PRO A 62 5.58 -6.54 3.19
CA PRO A 62 5.96 -5.14 3.18
C PRO A 62 6.87 -4.82 4.37
N THR A 63 8.00 -4.16 4.13
CA THR A 63 8.92 -3.65 5.14
C THR A 63 8.88 -2.12 5.13
N PRO A 64 8.13 -1.48 6.04
CA PRO A 64 8.11 -0.02 6.16
C PRO A 64 9.49 0.53 6.51
N ALA A 65 10.00 1.43 5.67
CA ALA A 65 11.21 2.18 5.96
C ALA A 65 10.82 3.60 6.39
N ASN A 66 11.37 4.06 7.52
CA ASN A 66 11.06 5.39 8.03
C ASN A 66 11.55 6.46 7.05
N TRP A 67 10.63 7.26 6.51
CA TRP A 67 10.93 8.30 5.52
C TRP A 67 11.75 9.48 6.09
N HIS A 68 11.87 9.57 7.41
CA HIS A 68 12.75 10.53 8.11
C HIS A 68 14.14 9.97 8.42
N ALA A 69 14.44 8.71 8.08
CA ALA A 69 15.74 8.13 8.39
C ALA A 69 16.88 8.91 7.70
N THR A 70 17.84 9.38 8.49
CA THR A 70 19.10 10.02 8.08
C THR A 70 20.27 9.25 8.66
#